data_AF-A0A1Z9RPN0-F1
#
_entry.id   AF-A0A1Z9RPN0-F1
#
_cell.length_a   1.000
_cell.length_b   1.000
_cell.length_c   1.000
_cell.angle_alpha   90.00
_cell.angle_beta   90.00
_cell.angle_gamma   90.00
#
_symmetry.space_group_name_H-M   'P 1'
#
loop_
_entity.id
_entity.type
_entity.pdbx_description
1 polymer ?
#
loop_
_entity_poly.entity_id
_entity_poly.type
_entity_poly.pdbx_seq_one_letter_code
_entity_poly.pdbx_strand_id
1 'polypeptide(L)'
;MLVRLFQKNKVKIINLFIIFGLFTVYQLVVNTSYILKPWEDELIALTSSVNFFNSLNFLPSNSYGNFSYALTSGIISSIGGVVGWELTESFASARVINFFYVFTVQFLMATYIFKSNKNFNLFYLLFFSAIQILLVPWWFSTMYLIGEIISTLVFVNALFIFKNNPKLSLFLMGVSVIFGKFLMIIPSVFFLASKFRINEVKKSIYASSYFFIPFISWYMLIYFKIGSNEFFEYLNNFFGTLANREDSGVQSVYKLSLNTIIENLQKSEVSQWTYASILRAAVAPILFLGIYFRNKERLFNELGVSFTSVFLGIVGTYGWFWALTPFKYIRQSTHFVLIVVFLSFYIILFTTSLDKLYKLLLLVNISLFLSDIKLVLVFNVVIFLYYFSLQNLKDIVSVEFVLIIFLVLNLVNMNLEVQEKDKFDYEFNSCVQNLFSEQCTDDYLSGSTN
;
A
#
# COMPACT_ATOMS: atom_id res chain seq x y z
N MET A 1 -39.84 -19.18 -0.57
CA MET A 1 -39.76 -18.76 0.85
C MET A 1 -38.42 -18.10 1.18
N LEU A 2 -37.28 -18.76 0.95
CA LEU A 2 -35.92 -18.23 1.15
C LEU A 2 -35.65 -16.88 0.46
N VAL A 3 -36.04 -16.72 -0.81
CA VAL A 3 -35.86 -15.46 -1.57
C VAL A 3 -36.60 -14.27 -0.93
N ARG A 4 -37.83 -14.48 -0.46
CA ARG A 4 -38.64 -13.43 0.21
C ARG A 4 -38.05 -13.07 1.58
N LEU A 5 -37.56 -14.07 2.31
CA LEU A 5 -36.83 -13.88 3.59
C LEU A 5 -35.53 -13.09 3.39
N PHE A 6 -34.78 -13.41 2.32
CA PHE A 6 -33.56 -12.69 1.95
C PHE A 6 -33.86 -11.24 1.57
N GLN A 7 -34.86 -10.97 0.74
CA GLN A 7 -35.25 -9.60 0.36
C GLN A 7 -35.63 -8.75 1.58
N LYS A 8 -36.36 -9.32 2.55
CA LYS A 8 -36.74 -8.62 3.79
C LYS A 8 -35.56 -8.32 4.72
N ASN A 9 -34.54 -9.17 4.74
CA ASN A 9 -33.39 -9.08 5.65
C ASN A 9 -32.05 -8.77 4.96
N LYS A 10 -32.07 -8.36 3.68
CA LYS A 10 -30.88 -8.22 2.82
C LYS A 10 -29.76 -7.43 3.47
N VAL A 11 -30.08 -6.25 4.01
CA VAL A 11 -29.09 -5.37 4.67
C VAL A 11 -28.48 -6.04 5.91
N LYS A 12 -29.29 -6.72 6.73
CA LYS A 12 -28.81 -7.43 7.92
C LYS A 12 -27.86 -8.56 7.55
N ILE A 13 -28.17 -9.31 6.49
CA ILE A 13 -27.33 -10.42 6.03
C ILE A 13 -26.00 -9.89 5.50
N ILE A 14 -26.01 -8.84 4.68
CA ILE A 14 -24.77 -8.21 4.18
C ILE A 14 -23.91 -7.72 5.34
N ASN A 15 -24.50 -7.04 6.32
CA ASN A 15 -23.78 -6.57 7.50
C ASN A 15 -23.19 -7.72 8.33
N LEU A 16 -23.91 -8.84 8.46
CA LEU A 16 -23.39 -10.03 9.14
C LEU A 16 -22.17 -10.61 8.42
N PHE A 17 -22.21 -10.70 7.08
CA PHE A 17 -21.05 -11.11 6.28
C PHE A 17 -19.87 -10.16 6.44
N ILE A 18 -20.11 -8.85 6.49
CA ILE A 18 -19.07 -7.86 6.73
C ILE A 18 -18.45 -8.03 8.13
N ILE A 19 -19.27 -8.18 9.17
CA ILE A 19 -18.80 -8.39 10.54
C ILE A 19 -17.96 -9.67 10.63
N PHE A 20 -18.45 -10.77 10.04
CA PHE A 20 -17.68 -12.01 9.96
C PHE A 20 -16.37 -11.84 9.20
N GLY A 21 -16.39 -11.11 8.07
CA GLY A 21 -15.20 -10.76 7.32
C GLY A 21 -14.18 -9.97 8.15
N LEU A 22 -14.61 -8.97 8.92
CA LEU A 22 -13.74 -8.18 9.79
C LEU A 22 -13.15 -8.99 10.94
N PHE A 23 -13.93 -9.88 11.53
CA PHE A 23 -13.43 -10.84 12.51
C PHE A 23 -12.35 -11.74 11.87
N THR A 24 -12.58 -12.19 10.64
CA THR A 24 -11.62 -13.01 9.88
C THR A 24 -10.35 -12.23 9.53
N VAL A 25 -10.44 -10.92 9.25
CA VAL A 25 -9.29 -10.02 9.10
C VAL A 25 -8.47 -9.97 10.38
N TYR A 26 -9.11 -9.74 11.52
CA TYR A 26 -8.41 -9.70 12.81
C TYR A 26 -7.66 -11.00 13.09
N GLN A 27 -8.34 -12.14 12.91
CA GLN A 27 -7.71 -13.45 13.08
C GLN A 27 -6.52 -13.66 12.13
N LEU A 28 -6.65 -13.24 10.87
CA LEU A 28 -5.58 -13.34 9.88
C LEU A 28 -4.33 -12.57 10.33
N VAL A 29 -4.52 -11.32 10.76
CA VAL A 29 -3.43 -10.43 11.17
C VAL A 29 -2.74 -10.98 12.42
N VAL A 30 -3.50 -11.43 13.43
CA VAL A 30 -2.94 -12.03 14.64
C VAL A 30 -2.19 -13.32 14.32
N ASN A 31 -2.76 -14.23 13.54
CA ASN A 31 -2.06 -15.47 13.20
C ASN A 31 -0.78 -15.18 12.40
N THR A 32 -0.84 -14.24 11.46
CA THR A 32 0.30 -13.86 10.63
C THR A 32 1.43 -13.26 11.47
N SER A 33 1.15 -12.52 12.55
CA SER A 33 2.19 -11.90 13.37
C SER A 33 3.11 -12.91 14.06
N TYR A 34 2.62 -14.13 14.29
CA TYR A 34 3.40 -15.23 14.86
C TYR A 34 4.09 -16.11 13.81
N ILE A 35 3.84 -15.93 12.53
CA ILE A 35 4.40 -16.79 11.45
C ILE A 35 5.44 -16.04 10.60
N LEU A 36 5.39 -14.71 10.63
CA LEU A 36 6.34 -13.87 9.91
C LEU A 36 7.75 -13.96 10.49
N LYS A 37 8.64 -14.70 9.83
CA LYS A 37 10.04 -14.87 10.25
C LYS A 37 10.69 -13.57 10.74
N PRO A 38 11.58 -13.64 11.76
CA PRO A 38 12.40 -12.49 12.12
C PRO A 38 13.11 -11.92 10.91
N TRP A 39 13.12 -10.58 10.81
CA TRP A 39 13.67 -9.90 9.65
C TRP A 39 14.44 -8.65 10.09
N GLU A 40 15.67 -8.52 9.61
CA GLU A 40 16.59 -7.44 9.99
C GLU A 40 15.99 -6.05 9.73
N ASP A 41 15.36 -5.84 8.57
CA ASP A 41 14.72 -4.58 8.22
C ASP A 41 13.60 -4.19 9.22
N GLU A 42 12.91 -5.17 9.82
CA GLU A 42 11.90 -4.90 10.87
C GLU A 42 12.55 -4.41 12.16
N LEU A 43 13.62 -5.07 12.60
CA LEU A 43 14.35 -4.68 13.81
C LEU A 43 14.95 -3.28 13.64
N ILE A 44 15.54 -3.00 12.49
CA ILE A 44 16.05 -1.67 12.14
C ILE A 44 14.90 -0.65 12.14
N ALA A 45 13.78 -0.95 11.47
CA ALA A 45 12.64 -0.04 11.42
C ALA A 45 12.05 0.26 12.81
N LEU A 46 11.91 -0.76 13.66
CA LEU A 46 11.38 -0.58 15.02
C LEU A 46 12.36 0.19 15.90
N THR A 47 13.62 -0.24 15.99
CA THR A 47 14.64 0.39 16.84
C THR A 47 14.86 1.85 16.45
N SER A 48 15.04 2.14 15.16
CA SER A 48 15.23 3.51 14.67
C SER A 48 14.02 4.40 14.93
N SER A 49 12.80 3.87 14.82
CA SER A 49 11.59 4.64 15.09
C SER A 49 11.34 4.86 16.57
N VAL A 50 11.51 3.84 17.42
CA VAL A 50 11.42 3.97 18.88
C VAL A 50 12.41 5.04 19.36
N ASN A 51 13.66 4.97 18.90
CA ASN A 51 14.65 5.98 19.26
C ASN A 51 14.32 7.37 18.69
N PHE A 52 13.79 7.46 17.48
CA PHE A 52 13.33 8.74 16.92
C PHE A 52 12.28 9.40 17.82
N PHE A 53 11.26 8.66 18.27
CA PHE A 53 10.21 9.21 19.11
C PHE A 53 10.69 9.55 20.53
N ASN A 54 11.68 8.83 21.06
CA ASN A 54 12.18 9.03 22.42
C ASN A 54 13.30 10.08 22.51
N SER A 55 14.18 10.19 21.51
CA SER A 55 15.40 11.01 21.59
C SER A 55 15.65 11.95 20.39
N LEU A 56 14.86 11.83 19.31
CA LEU A 56 15.07 12.54 18.04
C LEU A 56 16.50 12.37 17.50
N ASN A 57 17.03 11.15 17.48
CA ASN A 57 18.40 10.90 17.04
C ASN A 57 18.50 10.61 15.53
N PHE A 58 19.22 11.47 14.81
CA PHE A 58 19.47 11.38 13.36
C PHE A 58 20.94 11.11 13.03
N LEU A 59 21.76 10.77 14.03
CA LEU A 59 23.19 10.64 13.83
C LEU A 59 23.48 9.57 12.75
N PRO A 60 24.40 9.87 11.82
CA PRO A 60 24.79 8.94 10.78
C PRO A 60 25.51 7.75 11.41
N SER A 61 24.81 6.64 11.60
CA SER A 61 25.44 5.35 11.87
C SER A 61 24.77 4.26 11.03
N ASN A 62 25.55 3.23 10.72
CA ASN A 62 25.06 1.99 10.15
C ASN A 62 24.52 1.04 11.24
N SER A 63 24.36 1.53 12.48
CA SER A 63 23.97 0.72 13.63
C SER A 63 22.47 0.77 13.86
N TYR A 64 21.96 -0.31 14.45
CA TYR A 64 20.64 -0.36 15.06
C TYR A 64 20.41 0.87 15.96
N GLY A 65 19.19 1.40 15.95
CA GLY A 65 18.77 2.48 16.84
C GLY A 65 18.82 3.90 16.27
N ASN A 66 19.59 4.24 15.24
CA ASN A 66 19.57 5.62 14.71
C ASN A 66 18.60 5.78 13.53
N PHE A 67 17.89 6.90 13.45
CA PHE A 67 17.10 7.25 12.27
C PHE A 67 18.03 7.82 11.17
N SER A 68 18.85 6.95 10.59
CA SER A 68 19.93 7.32 9.68
C SER A 68 19.46 7.57 8.25
N TYR A 69 20.35 8.17 7.44
CA TYR A 69 20.13 8.42 6.02
C TYR A 69 19.91 7.15 5.17
N ALA A 70 20.25 5.97 5.71
CA ALA A 70 20.09 4.69 5.00
C ALA A 70 18.66 4.12 5.10
N LEU A 71 17.84 4.64 6.02
CA LEU A 71 16.44 4.27 6.17
C LEU A 71 15.63 4.83 5.00
N THR A 72 15.03 3.92 4.24
CA THR A 72 14.20 4.29 3.08
C THR A 72 12.71 4.34 3.40
N SER A 73 12.32 3.93 4.61
CA SER A 73 10.97 4.01 5.14
C SER A 73 10.91 5.07 6.22
N GLY A 74 10.00 6.03 6.02
CA GLY A 74 9.81 7.17 6.90
C GLY A 74 8.91 6.84 8.08
N ILE A 75 8.88 7.79 9.03
CA ILE A 75 8.29 7.59 10.35
C ILE A 75 6.82 7.15 10.33
N ILE A 76 6.02 7.57 9.33
CA ILE A 76 4.58 7.30 9.34
C ILE A 76 4.30 5.81 9.23
N SER A 77 5.25 5.02 8.72
CA SER A 77 5.11 3.57 8.54
C SER A 77 5.21 2.75 9.81
N SER A 78 5.67 3.36 10.90
CA SER A 78 6.07 2.67 12.13
C SER A 78 5.31 3.13 13.37
N ILE A 79 4.43 4.13 13.26
CA ILE A 79 3.75 4.74 14.42
C ILE A 79 2.99 3.70 15.25
N GLY A 80 2.22 2.82 14.60
CA GLY A 80 1.49 1.77 15.32
C GLY A 80 2.43 0.73 15.93
N GLY A 81 3.54 0.41 15.27
CA GLY A 81 4.55 -0.51 15.78
C GLY A 81 5.27 0.03 17.01
N VAL A 82 5.64 1.31 17.02
CA VAL A 82 6.21 1.98 18.19
C VAL A 82 5.22 1.99 19.35
N VAL A 83 3.96 2.38 19.11
CA VAL A 83 2.91 2.33 20.14
C VAL A 83 2.72 0.91 20.68
N GLY A 84 2.73 -0.10 19.80
CA GLY A 84 2.59 -1.48 20.23
C GLY A 84 3.77 -1.97 21.05
N TRP A 85 5.00 -1.60 20.67
CA TRP A 85 6.20 -1.93 21.43
C TRP A 85 6.19 -1.26 22.81
N GLU A 86 5.97 0.06 22.89
CA GLU A 86 5.96 0.81 24.15
C GLU A 86 4.87 0.35 25.14
N LEU A 87 3.80 -0.30 24.65
CA LEU A 87 2.72 -0.82 25.49
C LEU A 87 2.91 -2.27 25.94
N THR A 88 3.65 -3.08 25.19
CA THR A 88 3.65 -4.54 25.37
C THR A 88 5.02 -5.20 25.30
N GLU A 89 6.04 -4.50 24.82
CA GLU A 89 7.42 -4.97 24.65
C GLU A 89 7.50 -6.28 23.83
N SER A 90 6.55 -6.47 22.90
CA SER A 90 6.42 -7.68 22.06
C SER A 90 6.39 -7.32 20.57
N PHE A 91 7.22 -8.00 19.77
CA PHE A 91 7.22 -7.85 18.31
C PHE A 91 5.89 -8.27 17.69
N ALA A 92 5.28 -9.36 18.17
CA ALA A 92 3.99 -9.83 17.67
C ALA A 92 2.89 -8.77 17.86
N SER A 93 2.85 -8.11 19.02
CA SER A 93 1.93 -7.03 19.31
C SER A 93 2.22 -5.78 18.49
N ALA A 94 3.50 -5.39 18.37
CA ALA A 94 3.93 -4.27 17.52
C ALA A 94 3.47 -4.44 16.06
N ARG A 95 3.64 -5.64 15.50
CA ARG A 95 3.18 -6.00 14.15
C ARG A 95 1.67 -5.84 13.97
N VAL A 96 0.88 -6.37 14.92
CA VAL A 96 -0.59 -6.30 14.87
C VAL A 96 -1.06 -4.86 14.96
N ILE A 97 -0.55 -4.10 15.92
CA ILE A 97 -0.96 -2.70 16.13
C ILE A 97 -0.54 -1.84 14.94
N ASN A 98 0.62 -2.10 14.32
CA ASN A 98 1.02 -1.37 13.12
C ASN A 98 0.09 -1.59 11.93
N PHE A 99 -0.35 -2.84 11.68
CA PHE A 99 -1.36 -3.12 10.65
C PHE A 99 -2.65 -2.32 10.90
N PHE A 100 -3.17 -2.35 12.13
CA PHE A 100 -4.42 -1.65 12.45
C PHE A 100 -4.29 -0.13 12.42
N TYR A 101 -3.11 0.41 12.71
CA TYR A 101 -2.80 1.81 12.49
C TYR A 101 -2.88 2.18 11.00
N VAL A 102 -2.26 1.42 10.10
CA VAL A 102 -2.34 1.67 8.64
C VAL A 102 -3.77 1.56 8.14
N PHE A 103 -4.52 0.56 8.60
CA PHE A 103 -5.96 0.43 8.35
C PHE A 103 -6.75 1.65 8.83
N THR A 104 -6.45 2.17 10.02
CA THR A 104 -7.14 3.34 10.58
C THR A 104 -6.88 4.58 9.74
N VAL A 105 -5.64 4.82 9.32
CA VAL A 105 -5.30 5.91 8.39
C VAL A 105 -6.11 5.79 7.10
N GLN A 106 -6.18 4.59 6.51
CA GLN A 106 -6.96 4.35 5.31
C GLN A 106 -8.45 4.66 5.49
N PHE A 107 -9.03 4.12 6.55
CA PHE A 107 -10.44 4.28 6.85
C PHE A 107 -10.82 5.75 7.06
N LEU A 108 -9.99 6.50 7.81
CA LEU A 108 -10.21 7.93 8.06
C LEU A 108 -10.09 8.75 6.77
N MET A 109 -9.06 8.51 5.95
CA MET A 109 -8.89 9.21 4.67
C MET A 109 -10.04 8.91 3.70
N ALA A 110 -10.42 7.64 3.56
CA ALA A 110 -11.52 7.23 2.70
C ALA A 110 -12.86 7.82 3.18
N THR A 111 -13.07 7.89 4.50
CA THR A 111 -14.25 8.54 5.09
C THR A 111 -14.26 10.03 4.77
N TYR A 112 -13.12 10.72 4.93
CA TYR A 112 -12.99 12.13 4.57
C TYR A 112 -13.35 12.41 3.11
N ILE A 113 -12.89 11.55 2.19
CA ILE A 113 -13.12 11.68 0.75
C ILE A 113 -14.59 11.42 0.38
N PHE A 114 -15.18 10.34 0.89
CA PHE A 114 -16.45 9.82 0.38
C PHE A 114 -17.68 10.09 1.27
N LYS A 115 -17.53 10.72 2.45
CA LYS A 115 -18.66 11.00 3.35
C LYS A 115 -19.84 11.75 2.71
N SER A 116 -19.59 12.55 1.66
CA SER A 116 -20.63 13.29 0.94
C SER A 116 -21.12 12.59 -0.34
N ASN A 117 -20.60 11.40 -0.67
CA ASN A 117 -21.02 10.64 -1.83
C ASN A 117 -22.39 9.98 -1.57
N LYS A 118 -23.26 9.94 -2.57
CA LYS A 118 -24.62 9.38 -2.45
C LYS A 118 -24.63 7.89 -2.11
N ASN A 119 -23.60 7.15 -2.50
CA ASN A 119 -23.44 5.71 -2.23
C ASN A 119 -22.69 5.44 -0.92
N PHE A 120 -22.46 6.44 -0.08
CA PHE A 120 -21.71 6.28 1.15
C PHE A 120 -22.37 5.26 2.08
N ASN A 121 -21.61 4.23 2.45
CA ASN A 121 -21.99 3.23 3.43
C ASN A 121 -20.78 2.93 4.33
N LEU A 122 -20.91 3.21 5.62
CA LEU A 122 -19.83 3.08 6.59
C LEU A 122 -19.35 1.63 6.75
N PHE A 123 -20.26 0.64 6.77
CA PHE A 123 -19.89 -0.78 6.89
C PHE A 123 -19.11 -1.25 5.67
N TYR A 124 -19.52 -0.81 4.47
CA TYR A 124 -18.80 -1.15 3.24
C TYR A 124 -17.43 -0.52 3.29
N LEU A 125 -17.35 0.78 3.59
CA LEU A 125 -16.08 1.49 3.66
C LEU A 125 -15.12 0.82 4.65
N LEU A 126 -15.60 0.47 5.83
CA LEU A 126 -14.82 -0.19 6.87
C LEU A 126 -14.27 -1.55 6.40
N PHE A 127 -15.12 -2.40 5.79
CA PHE A 127 -14.70 -3.69 5.24
C PHE A 127 -13.69 -3.53 4.10
N PHE A 128 -14.00 -2.68 3.11
CA PHE A 128 -13.16 -2.52 1.93
C PHE A 128 -11.84 -1.81 2.25
N SER A 129 -11.78 -0.93 3.26
CA SER A 129 -10.51 -0.35 3.73
C SER A 129 -9.54 -1.42 4.25
N ALA A 130 -10.01 -2.45 4.94
CA ALA A 130 -9.17 -3.56 5.37
C ALA A 130 -8.77 -4.47 4.18
N ILE A 131 -9.74 -4.84 3.35
CA ILE A 131 -9.52 -5.71 2.18
C ILE A 131 -8.54 -5.10 1.18
N GLN A 132 -8.63 -3.80 0.93
CA GLN A 132 -7.74 -3.08 0.01
C GLN A 132 -6.26 -3.25 0.38
N ILE A 133 -5.94 -3.30 1.68
CA ILE A 133 -4.59 -3.54 2.17
C ILE A 133 -4.21 -5.01 1.98
N LEU A 134 -5.09 -5.94 2.38
CA LEU A 134 -4.83 -7.39 2.39
C LEU A 134 -4.72 -8.03 1.00
N LEU A 135 -5.36 -7.48 -0.02
CA LEU A 135 -5.28 -7.99 -1.39
C LEU A 135 -3.97 -7.66 -2.10
N VAL A 136 -3.19 -6.72 -1.56
CA VAL A 136 -1.90 -6.37 -2.15
C VAL A 136 -0.92 -7.51 -1.90
N PRO A 137 -0.17 -7.96 -2.93
CA PRO A 137 0.93 -8.89 -2.71
C PRO A 137 1.87 -8.35 -1.62
N TRP A 138 2.27 -9.19 -0.68
CA TRP A 138 3.12 -8.75 0.44
C TRP A 138 2.47 -7.70 1.36
N TRP A 139 1.14 -7.80 1.58
CA TRP A 139 0.40 -6.93 2.52
C TRP A 139 1.02 -6.89 3.94
N PHE A 140 1.65 -7.99 4.36
CA PHE A 140 2.33 -8.12 5.64
C PHE A 140 3.56 -7.22 5.78
N SER A 141 3.99 -6.53 4.72
CA SER A 141 4.95 -5.41 4.83
C SER A 141 4.47 -4.32 5.80
N THR A 142 3.15 -4.12 5.94
CA THR A 142 2.59 -3.24 6.99
C THR A 142 2.89 -3.75 8.40
N MET A 143 3.03 -5.06 8.60
CA MET A 143 3.35 -5.63 9.90
C MET A 143 4.84 -5.46 10.23
N TYR A 144 5.71 -5.53 9.21
CA TYR A 144 7.14 -5.24 9.31
C TYR A 144 7.50 -3.74 9.36
N LEU A 145 6.53 -2.86 9.62
CA LEU A 145 6.75 -1.41 9.75
C LEU A 145 7.34 -0.75 8.49
N ILE A 146 7.16 -1.36 7.30
CA ILE A 146 7.71 -0.81 6.06
C ILE A 146 6.73 0.16 5.40
N GLY A 147 7.29 1.19 4.77
CA GLY A 147 6.54 2.33 4.24
C GLY A 147 5.81 2.17 2.92
N GLU A 148 5.94 1.06 2.17
CA GLU A 148 5.40 0.95 0.81
C GLU A 148 3.88 1.12 0.76
N ILE A 149 3.15 0.43 1.65
CA ILE A 149 1.68 0.44 1.64
C ILE A 149 1.14 1.78 2.12
N ILE A 150 1.57 2.27 3.29
CA ILE A 150 1.05 3.53 3.84
C ILE A 150 1.40 4.74 2.96
N SER A 151 2.59 4.78 2.37
CA SER A 151 2.99 5.89 1.50
C SER A 151 2.16 5.92 0.22
N THR A 152 1.98 4.76 -0.42
CA THR A 152 1.17 4.65 -1.64
C THR A 152 -0.31 4.95 -1.34
N LEU A 153 -0.81 4.49 -0.21
CA LEU A 153 -2.16 4.77 0.27
C LEU A 153 -2.41 6.27 0.47
N VAL A 154 -1.52 6.96 1.18
CA VAL A 154 -1.62 8.41 1.39
C VAL A 154 -1.61 9.14 0.06
N PHE A 155 -0.74 8.73 -0.88
CA PHE A 155 -0.68 9.29 -2.23
C PHE A 155 -1.98 9.07 -3.02
N VAL A 156 -2.51 7.84 -3.05
CA VAL A 156 -3.75 7.52 -3.79
C VAL A 156 -4.90 8.35 -3.26
N ASN A 157 -5.07 8.43 -1.95
CA ASN A 157 -6.11 9.25 -1.34
C ASN A 157 -5.91 10.75 -1.64
N ALA A 158 -4.66 11.23 -1.68
CA ALA A 158 -4.37 12.61 -2.06
C ALA A 158 -4.86 12.94 -3.49
N LEU A 159 -4.86 11.99 -4.42
CA LEU A 159 -5.40 12.19 -5.78
C LEU A 159 -6.89 12.60 -5.74
N PHE A 160 -7.69 11.99 -4.87
CA PHE A 160 -9.13 12.31 -4.72
C PHE A 160 -9.36 13.63 -4.00
N ILE A 161 -8.48 13.98 -3.06
CA ILE A 161 -8.58 15.24 -2.32
C ILE A 161 -8.27 16.43 -3.23
N PHE A 162 -7.45 16.26 -4.26
CA PHE A 162 -6.92 17.35 -5.08
C PHE A 162 -7.97 18.32 -5.64
N LYS A 163 -9.10 17.81 -6.14
CA LYS A 163 -10.16 18.65 -6.73
C LYS A 163 -10.80 19.58 -5.69
N ASN A 164 -10.98 19.10 -4.47
CA ASN A 164 -11.68 19.81 -3.41
C ASN A 164 -10.72 20.66 -2.55
N ASN A 165 -9.54 20.13 -2.25
CA ASN A 165 -8.52 20.80 -1.45
C ASN A 165 -7.11 20.51 -2.02
N PRO A 166 -6.67 21.29 -3.02
CA PRO A 166 -5.38 21.06 -3.68
C PRO A 166 -4.20 21.27 -2.73
N LYS A 167 -4.31 22.19 -1.76
CA LYS A 167 -3.26 22.45 -0.77
C LYS A 167 -3.01 21.23 0.11
N LEU A 168 -4.08 20.66 0.68
CA LEU A 168 -3.99 19.45 1.50
C LEU A 168 -3.51 18.25 0.66
N SER A 169 -4.01 18.09 -0.56
CA SER A 169 -3.56 17.02 -1.46
C SER A 169 -2.05 17.07 -1.73
N LEU A 170 -1.52 18.25 -2.10
CA LEU A 170 -0.10 18.42 -2.38
C LEU A 170 0.76 18.23 -1.12
N PHE A 171 0.30 18.73 0.03
CA PHE A 171 0.93 18.45 1.31
C PHE A 171 1.01 16.94 1.60
N LEU A 172 -0.11 16.21 1.43
CA LEU A 172 -0.16 14.76 1.64
C LEU A 172 0.73 13.98 0.65
N MET A 173 0.87 14.45 -0.58
CA MET A 173 1.85 13.89 -1.53
C MET A 173 3.28 14.13 -1.05
N GLY A 174 3.59 15.28 -0.45
CA GLY A 174 4.91 15.49 0.18
C GLY A 174 5.13 14.56 1.38
N VAL A 175 4.08 14.34 2.19
CA VAL A 175 4.11 13.42 3.33
C VAL A 175 4.37 11.98 2.88
N SER A 176 3.73 11.51 1.80
CA SER A 176 3.95 10.15 1.30
C SER A 176 5.39 9.92 0.83
N VAL A 177 6.08 10.96 0.37
CA VAL A 177 7.50 10.88 -0.03
C VAL A 177 8.42 10.86 1.17
N ILE A 178 8.44 11.93 1.97
CA ILE A 178 9.45 12.11 3.02
C ILE A 178 9.15 11.28 4.25
N PHE A 179 7.90 11.28 4.71
CA PHE A 179 7.53 10.53 5.90
C PHE A 179 7.10 9.10 5.59
N GLY A 180 6.92 8.74 4.32
CA GLY A 180 6.49 7.42 3.86
C GLY A 180 7.60 6.62 3.19
N LYS A 181 7.71 6.71 1.86
CA LYS A 181 8.78 6.05 1.09
C LYS A 181 9.27 7.00 0.03
N PHE A 182 10.59 7.22 -0.04
CA PHE A 182 11.17 8.19 -0.97
C PHE A 182 10.82 7.89 -2.44
N LEU A 183 10.63 6.61 -2.80
CA LEU A 183 10.22 6.19 -4.15
C LEU A 183 8.90 6.84 -4.63
N MET A 184 8.03 7.27 -3.71
CA MET A 184 6.81 8.03 -4.04
C MET A 184 7.10 9.39 -4.68
N ILE A 185 8.36 9.84 -4.73
CA ILE A 185 8.78 11.03 -5.46
C ILE A 185 8.48 10.90 -6.95
N ILE A 186 8.64 9.71 -7.53
CA ILE A 186 8.39 9.45 -8.96
C ILE A 186 6.95 9.79 -9.33
N PRO A 187 5.92 9.13 -8.76
CA PRO A 187 4.53 9.41 -9.13
C PRO A 187 4.09 10.81 -8.71
N SER A 188 4.66 11.38 -7.64
CA SER A 188 4.35 12.74 -7.18
C SER A 188 4.89 13.82 -8.13
N VAL A 189 6.13 13.69 -8.62
CA VAL A 189 6.71 14.64 -9.58
C VAL A 189 5.98 14.57 -10.91
N PHE A 190 5.67 13.38 -11.41
CA PHE A 190 4.86 13.26 -12.63
C PHE A 190 3.45 13.86 -12.44
N PHE A 191 2.83 13.69 -11.26
CA PHE A 191 1.57 14.35 -10.95
C PHE A 191 1.71 15.87 -10.99
N LEU A 192 2.73 16.44 -10.34
CA LEU A 192 3.00 17.89 -10.34
C LEU A 192 3.21 18.42 -11.76
N ALA A 193 4.03 17.73 -12.56
CA ALA A 193 4.26 18.08 -13.96
C ALA A 193 2.95 18.11 -14.77
N SER A 194 2.04 17.16 -14.51
CA SER A 194 0.73 17.10 -15.17
C SER A 194 -0.21 18.27 -14.84
N LYS A 195 0.02 18.95 -13.71
CA LYS A 195 -0.79 20.09 -13.24
C LYS A 195 -0.13 21.43 -13.52
N PHE A 196 1.13 21.43 -13.95
CA PHE A 196 1.87 22.65 -14.22
C PHE A 196 1.32 23.35 -15.46
N ARG A 197 0.93 24.62 -15.31
CA ARG A 197 0.41 25.44 -16.41
C ARG A 197 1.45 26.47 -16.83
N ILE A 198 1.98 26.33 -18.05
CA ILE A 198 3.00 27.23 -18.61
C ILE A 198 2.50 28.69 -18.65
N ASN A 199 1.21 28.90 -18.89
CA ASN A 199 0.65 30.26 -18.94
C ASN A 199 0.42 30.88 -17.55
N GLU A 200 0.52 30.09 -16.47
CA GLU A 200 0.29 30.52 -15.08
C GLU A 200 1.44 30.06 -14.16
N VAL A 201 2.70 30.28 -14.58
CA VAL A 201 3.89 29.78 -13.87
C VAL A 201 3.91 30.17 -12.39
N LYS A 202 3.75 31.46 -12.05
CA LYS A 202 3.81 31.93 -10.65
C LYS A 202 2.79 31.22 -9.77
N LYS A 203 1.57 31.05 -10.27
CA LYS A 203 0.48 30.39 -9.55
C LYS A 203 0.70 28.88 -9.43
N SER A 204 1.26 28.26 -10.48
CA SER A 204 1.66 26.84 -10.45
C SER A 204 2.76 26.59 -9.42
N ILE A 205 3.79 27.45 -9.36
CA ILE A 205 4.87 27.37 -8.35
C ILE A 205 4.31 27.55 -6.94
N TYR A 206 3.47 28.57 -6.73
CA TYR A 206 2.85 28.80 -5.42
C TYR A 206 2.00 27.60 -4.98
N ALA A 207 1.24 26.98 -5.89
CA ALA A 207 0.50 25.76 -5.58
C ALA A 207 1.44 24.59 -5.24
N SER A 208 2.50 24.38 -6.04
CA SER A 208 3.49 23.32 -5.78
C SER A 208 4.27 23.50 -4.48
N SER A 209 4.34 24.71 -3.91
CA SER A 209 5.04 24.95 -2.64
C SER A 209 4.51 24.09 -1.48
N TYR A 210 3.21 23.77 -1.48
CA TYR A 210 2.58 22.93 -0.46
C TYR A 210 3.16 21.50 -0.44
N PHE A 211 3.65 20.99 -1.58
CA PHE A 211 4.33 19.69 -1.66
C PHE A 211 5.68 19.68 -0.93
N PHE A 212 6.36 20.83 -0.86
CA PHE A 212 7.68 20.93 -0.24
C PHE A 212 7.62 21.19 1.26
N ILE A 213 6.45 21.51 1.84
CA ILE A 213 6.32 21.76 3.28
C ILE A 213 6.82 20.57 4.12
N PRO A 214 6.43 19.30 3.85
CA PRO A 214 6.95 18.14 4.59
C PRO A 214 8.48 18.00 4.51
N PHE A 215 9.07 18.27 3.34
CA PHE A 215 10.53 18.24 3.15
C PHE A 215 11.22 19.29 4.01
N ILE A 216 10.73 20.53 3.97
CA ILE A 216 11.30 21.64 4.75
C ILE A 216 11.19 21.31 6.24
N SER A 217 10.03 20.87 6.71
CA SER A 217 9.83 20.51 8.12
C SER A 217 10.79 19.41 8.57
N TRP A 218 10.97 18.37 7.75
CA TRP A 218 11.86 17.25 8.08
C TRP A 218 13.33 17.65 8.13
N TYR A 219 13.83 18.32 7.08
CA TYR A 219 15.24 18.68 7.03
C TYR A 219 15.59 19.81 8.00
N MET A 220 14.66 20.71 8.32
CA MET A 220 14.85 21.68 9.40
C MET A 220 14.99 21.00 10.76
N LEU A 221 14.17 19.96 11.03
CA LEU A 221 14.27 19.17 12.26
C LEU A 221 15.65 18.53 12.40
N ILE A 222 16.16 17.92 11.32
CA ILE A 222 17.51 17.33 11.29
C ILE A 222 18.55 18.42 11.51
N TYR A 223 18.52 19.51 10.73
CA TYR A 223 19.47 20.61 10.82
C TYR A 223 19.57 21.19 12.25
N PHE A 224 18.44 21.41 12.92
CA PHE A 224 18.44 21.93 14.29
C PHE A 224 18.98 20.93 15.32
N LYS A 225 18.90 19.63 15.04
CA LYS A 225 19.33 18.59 15.98
C LYS A 225 20.82 18.26 15.87
N ILE A 226 21.33 18.08 14.65
CA ILE A 226 22.73 17.64 14.41
C ILE A 226 23.66 18.79 13.99
N GLY A 227 23.12 19.99 13.75
CA GLY A 227 23.90 21.16 13.35
C GLY A 227 24.32 21.14 11.87
N SER A 228 24.95 22.23 11.42
CA SER A 228 25.18 22.48 9.99
C SER A 228 26.13 21.49 9.32
N ASN A 229 27.26 21.17 9.97
CA ASN A 229 28.30 20.34 9.36
C ASN A 229 27.83 18.90 9.17
N GLU A 230 27.28 18.31 10.24
CA GLU A 230 26.72 16.95 10.20
C GLU A 230 25.49 16.86 9.30
N PHE A 231 24.70 17.94 9.16
CA PHE A 231 23.59 18.00 8.21
C PHE A 231 24.04 17.88 6.75
N PHE A 232 25.11 18.58 6.34
CA PHE A 232 25.63 18.44 4.98
C PHE A 232 26.21 17.05 4.72
N GLU A 233 26.86 16.45 5.73
CA GLU A 233 27.31 15.07 5.67
C GLU A 233 26.13 14.10 5.52
N TYR A 234 25.08 14.26 6.33
CA TYR A 234 23.85 13.47 6.23
C TYR A 234 23.25 13.53 4.82
N LEU A 235 23.14 14.72 4.22
CA LEU A 235 22.63 14.88 2.86
C LEU A 235 23.52 14.21 1.82
N ASN A 236 24.84 14.41 1.90
CA ASN A 236 25.79 13.78 0.98
C ASN A 236 25.69 12.25 1.05
N ASN A 237 25.61 11.69 2.26
CA ASN A 237 25.48 10.26 2.49
C ASN A 237 24.13 9.73 2.00
N PHE A 238 23.03 10.47 2.20
CA PHE A 238 21.72 10.13 1.66
C PHE A 238 21.73 10.03 0.12
N PHE A 239 22.22 11.06 -0.56
CA PHE A 239 22.30 11.08 -2.02
C PHE A 239 23.28 10.03 -2.55
N GLY A 240 24.42 9.85 -1.88
CA GLY A 240 25.38 8.79 -2.20
C GLY A 240 24.76 7.41 -2.10
N THR A 241 23.99 7.14 -1.04
CA THR A 241 23.28 5.87 -0.85
C THR A 241 22.25 5.63 -1.97
N LEU A 242 21.46 6.64 -2.33
CA LEU A 242 20.47 6.53 -3.41
C LEU A 242 21.12 6.26 -4.78
N ALA A 243 22.22 6.95 -5.09
CA ALA A 243 22.91 6.82 -6.37
C ALA A 243 23.66 5.48 -6.50
N ASN A 244 24.20 4.97 -5.40
CA ASN A 244 25.05 3.78 -5.39
C ASN A 244 24.31 2.48 -5.12
N ARG A 245 23.09 2.53 -4.58
CA ARG A 245 22.26 1.35 -4.38
C ARG A 245 21.87 0.72 -5.71
N GLU A 246 22.23 -0.54 -5.92
CA GLU A 246 21.92 -1.28 -7.14
C GLU A 246 20.40 -1.42 -7.36
N ASP A 247 19.64 -1.58 -6.28
CA ASP A 247 18.18 -1.72 -6.30
C ASP A 247 17.42 -0.42 -6.62
N SER A 248 18.09 0.74 -6.59
CA SER A 248 17.47 2.03 -6.93
C SER A 248 17.24 2.21 -8.44
N GLY A 249 18.00 1.48 -9.26
CA GLY A 249 17.95 1.57 -10.72
C GLY A 249 18.62 2.81 -11.31
N VAL A 250 19.24 3.68 -10.50
CA VAL A 250 19.93 4.88 -10.98
C VAL A 250 21.09 4.53 -11.91
N GLN A 251 21.90 3.54 -11.52
CA GLN A 251 23.02 3.07 -12.34
C GLN A 251 22.56 2.41 -13.65
N SER A 252 21.37 1.80 -13.65
CA SER A 252 20.78 1.17 -14.84
C SER A 252 20.44 2.16 -15.95
N VAL A 253 20.17 3.43 -15.60
CA VAL A 253 19.85 4.48 -16.58
C VAL A 253 21.00 4.66 -17.58
N TYR A 254 22.25 4.64 -17.10
CA TYR A 254 23.44 4.82 -17.94
C TYR A 254 23.72 3.63 -18.87
N LYS A 255 23.18 2.45 -18.55
CA LYS A 255 23.38 1.19 -19.30
C LYS A 255 22.09 0.70 -19.97
N LEU A 256 21.08 1.56 -20.12
CA LEU A 256 19.77 1.16 -20.58
C LEU A 256 19.81 0.73 -22.05
N SER A 257 19.60 -0.56 -22.29
CA SER A 257 19.44 -1.14 -23.62
C SER A 257 18.40 -2.27 -23.55
N LEU A 258 17.83 -2.66 -24.70
CA LEU A 258 16.89 -3.79 -24.75
C LEU A 258 17.52 -5.09 -24.22
N ASN A 259 18.80 -5.32 -24.53
CA ASN A 259 19.54 -6.48 -24.02
C ASN A 259 19.66 -6.41 -22.49
N THR A 260 19.98 -5.24 -21.94
CA THR A 260 20.06 -5.03 -20.48
C THR A 260 18.71 -5.31 -19.80
N ILE A 261 17.59 -4.89 -20.40
CA ILE A 261 16.25 -5.15 -19.84
C ILE A 261 15.95 -6.65 -19.83
N ILE A 262 16.26 -7.36 -20.92
CA ILE A 262 16.04 -8.81 -21.02
C ILE A 262 16.92 -9.57 -20.02
N GLU A 263 18.20 -9.21 -19.92
CA GLU A 263 19.11 -9.79 -18.93
C GLU A 263 18.63 -9.55 -17.50
N ASN A 264 18.19 -8.32 -17.19
CA ASN A 264 17.63 -7.98 -15.90
C ASN A 264 16.29 -8.69 -15.63
N LEU A 265 15.57 -9.19 -16.64
CA LEU A 265 14.38 -10.01 -16.44
C LEU A 265 14.77 -11.46 -16.15
N GLN A 266 15.76 -12.00 -16.86
CA GLN A 266 16.23 -13.37 -16.67
C GLN A 266 16.97 -13.58 -15.34
N LYS A 267 17.78 -12.60 -14.92
CA LYS A 267 18.59 -12.66 -13.69
C LYS A 267 17.85 -12.18 -12.42
N SER A 268 16.63 -11.68 -12.56
CA SER A 268 15.85 -11.16 -11.42
C SER A 268 14.95 -12.21 -10.79
N GLU A 269 14.34 -11.83 -9.67
CA GLU A 269 13.36 -12.64 -8.94
C GLU A 269 12.15 -13.02 -9.81
N VAL A 270 11.85 -12.24 -10.86
CA VAL A 270 10.73 -12.50 -11.79
C VAL A 270 10.79 -13.90 -12.40
N SER A 271 11.99 -14.45 -12.62
CA SER A 271 12.18 -15.82 -13.11
C SER A 271 11.63 -16.89 -12.16
N GLN A 272 11.53 -16.58 -10.87
CA GLN A 272 11.03 -17.46 -9.81
C GLN A 272 9.58 -17.16 -9.43
N TRP A 273 8.98 -16.13 -10.02
CA TRP A 273 7.62 -15.73 -9.69
C TRP A 273 6.59 -16.72 -10.23
N THR A 274 5.52 -16.89 -9.45
CA THR A 274 4.33 -17.58 -9.94
C THR A 274 3.68 -16.81 -11.09
N TYR A 275 2.97 -17.51 -11.97
CA TYR A 275 2.16 -16.86 -13.02
C TYR A 275 1.15 -15.85 -12.45
N ALA A 276 0.60 -16.12 -11.25
CA ALA A 276 -0.30 -15.19 -10.58
C ALA A 276 0.41 -13.87 -10.22
N SER A 277 1.62 -13.93 -9.67
CA SER A 277 2.42 -12.74 -9.37
C SER A 277 2.73 -11.92 -10.62
N ILE A 278 3.09 -12.59 -11.72
CA ILE A 278 3.37 -11.94 -13.00
C ILE A 278 2.11 -11.25 -13.55
N LEU A 279 0.95 -11.93 -13.54
CA LEU A 279 -0.32 -11.33 -14.00
C LEU A 279 -0.71 -10.10 -13.18
N ARG A 280 -0.57 -10.16 -11.85
CA ARG A 280 -0.85 -9.04 -10.94
C ARG A 280 0.06 -7.84 -11.21
N ALA A 281 1.36 -8.07 -11.40
CA ALA A 281 2.33 -7.00 -11.57
C ALA A 281 2.40 -6.45 -13.01
N ALA A 282 2.22 -7.27 -14.05
CA ALA A 282 2.36 -6.84 -15.44
C ALA A 282 1.00 -6.51 -16.09
N VAL A 283 0.00 -7.37 -15.94
CA VAL A 283 -1.26 -7.27 -16.71
C VAL A 283 -2.27 -6.37 -16.01
N ALA A 284 -2.43 -6.51 -14.68
CA ALA A 284 -3.47 -5.80 -13.95
C ALA A 284 -3.39 -4.25 -14.05
N PRO A 285 -2.20 -3.62 -14.02
CA PRO A 285 -2.09 -2.17 -14.21
C PRO A 285 -2.48 -1.72 -15.62
N ILE A 286 -2.10 -2.49 -16.65
CA ILE A 286 -2.42 -2.17 -18.04
C ILE A 286 -3.93 -2.28 -18.28
N LEU A 287 -4.55 -3.38 -17.82
CA LEU A 287 -5.99 -3.58 -17.93
C LEU A 287 -6.76 -2.45 -17.23
N PHE A 288 -6.34 -2.10 -16.00
CA PHE A 288 -6.94 -1.01 -15.24
C PHE A 288 -6.84 0.34 -15.96
N LEU A 289 -5.67 0.68 -16.51
CA LEU A 289 -5.49 1.93 -17.27
C LEU A 289 -6.39 1.97 -18.51
N GLY A 290 -6.55 0.84 -19.21
CA GLY A 290 -7.48 0.72 -20.33
C GLY A 290 -8.93 0.98 -19.94
N ILE A 291 -9.39 0.40 -18.83
CA ILE A 291 -10.73 0.62 -18.27
C ILE A 291 -10.92 2.11 -17.90
N TYR A 292 -9.94 2.70 -17.20
CA TYR A 292 -10.03 4.10 -16.76
C TYR A 292 -10.04 5.06 -17.96
N PHE A 293 -9.15 4.86 -18.93
CA PHE A 293 -9.04 5.70 -20.13
C PHE A 293 -10.37 5.80 -20.86
N ARG A 294 -11.04 4.66 -21.06
CA ARG A 294 -12.32 4.61 -21.77
C ARG A 294 -13.44 5.35 -21.03
N ASN A 295 -13.39 5.39 -19.70
CA ASN A 295 -14.40 6.00 -18.85
C ASN A 295 -13.96 7.34 -18.25
N LYS A 296 -12.88 7.95 -18.77
CA LYS A 296 -12.18 9.09 -18.13
C LYS A 296 -13.06 10.28 -17.78
N GLU A 297 -14.01 10.64 -18.64
CA GLU A 297 -14.89 11.80 -18.44
C GLU A 297 -15.92 11.53 -17.33
N ARG A 298 -16.55 10.34 -17.38
CA ARG A 298 -17.52 9.90 -16.38
C ARG A 298 -16.88 9.78 -15.00
N LEU A 299 -15.72 9.14 -14.93
CA LEU A 299 -14.95 8.98 -13.69
C LEU A 299 -14.48 10.34 -13.14
N PHE A 300 -14.04 11.26 -14.00
CA PHE A 300 -13.67 12.60 -13.55
C PHE A 300 -14.85 13.38 -12.95
N ASN A 301 -16.04 13.23 -13.53
CA ASN A 301 -17.24 13.90 -13.03
C ASN A 301 -17.68 13.37 -11.66
N GLU A 302 -17.66 12.05 -11.44
CA GLU A 302 -18.10 11.43 -10.18
C GLU A 302 -17.02 11.44 -9.08
N LEU A 303 -15.76 11.17 -9.43
CA LEU A 303 -14.67 11.00 -8.45
C LEU A 303 -13.73 12.21 -8.35
N GLY A 304 -13.75 13.11 -9.34
CA GLY A 304 -12.87 14.27 -9.37
C GLY A 304 -11.41 13.97 -9.73
N VAL A 305 -11.09 12.73 -10.08
CA VAL A 305 -9.73 12.28 -10.40
C VAL A 305 -9.56 12.20 -11.92
N SER A 306 -8.60 12.96 -12.47
CA SER A 306 -8.34 12.97 -13.91
C SER A 306 -7.51 11.75 -14.34
N PHE A 307 -7.80 11.20 -15.53
CA PHE A 307 -7.03 10.08 -16.11
C PHE A 307 -5.52 10.36 -16.15
N THR A 308 -5.10 11.56 -16.58
CA THR A 308 -3.67 11.91 -16.66
C THR A 308 -2.96 11.73 -15.33
N SER A 309 -3.59 12.08 -14.21
CA SER A 309 -3.03 11.92 -12.87
C SER A 309 -2.87 10.45 -12.48
N VAL A 310 -3.85 9.61 -12.81
CA VAL A 310 -3.80 8.16 -12.55
C VAL A 310 -2.78 7.48 -13.45
N PHE A 311 -2.82 7.79 -14.75
CA PHE A 311 -1.91 7.27 -15.75
C PHE A 311 -0.46 7.53 -15.37
N LEU A 312 -0.12 8.77 -15.06
CA LEU A 312 1.23 9.14 -14.67
C LEU A 312 1.66 8.57 -13.31
N GLY A 313 0.73 8.47 -12.36
CA GLY A 313 0.99 7.84 -11.06
C GLY A 313 1.32 6.35 -11.18
N ILE A 314 0.68 5.63 -12.11
CA ILE A 314 0.93 4.21 -12.35
C ILE A 314 2.14 4.01 -13.27
N VAL A 315 2.17 4.68 -14.42
CA VAL A 315 3.21 4.45 -15.45
C VAL A 315 4.59 4.88 -14.98
N GLY A 316 4.70 5.93 -14.15
CA GLY A 316 6.00 6.37 -13.62
C GLY A 316 6.69 5.27 -12.80
N THR A 317 5.99 4.68 -11.83
CA THR A 317 6.53 3.61 -10.98
C THR A 317 6.57 2.27 -11.70
N TYR A 318 5.60 1.98 -12.57
CA TYR A 318 5.59 0.77 -13.40
C TYR A 318 6.78 0.75 -14.38
N GLY A 319 7.04 1.87 -15.07
CA GLY A 319 8.16 2.01 -15.99
C GLY A 319 9.50 1.94 -15.28
N TRP A 320 9.64 2.63 -14.14
CA TRP A 320 10.83 2.50 -13.27
C TRP A 320 11.07 1.04 -12.87
N PHE A 321 10.04 0.34 -12.40
CA PHE A 321 10.15 -1.05 -11.96
C PHE A 321 10.55 -1.99 -13.10
N TRP A 322 9.86 -1.96 -14.24
CA TRP A 322 10.13 -2.93 -15.31
C TRP A 322 11.40 -2.61 -16.10
N ALA A 323 11.72 -1.34 -16.30
CA ALA A 323 12.84 -0.93 -17.15
C ALA A 323 14.14 -0.69 -16.38
N LEU A 324 14.08 -0.15 -15.15
CA LEU A 324 15.25 0.39 -14.46
C LEU A 324 15.73 -0.49 -13.29
N THR A 325 14.85 -1.20 -12.60
CA THR A 325 15.30 -2.01 -11.45
C THR A 325 15.91 -3.35 -11.90
N PRO A 326 17.11 -3.70 -11.43
CA PRO A 326 17.77 -4.95 -11.82
C PRO A 326 17.13 -6.16 -11.13
N PHE A 327 16.87 -6.08 -9.81
CA PHE A 327 16.40 -7.23 -9.02
C PHE A 327 14.90 -7.49 -9.09
N LYS A 328 14.10 -6.46 -9.42
CA LYS A 328 12.63 -6.53 -9.55
C LYS A 328 11.95 -7.21 -8.36
N TYR A 329 12.31 -6.82 -7.13
CA TYR A 329 11.70 -7.41 -5.93
C TYR A 329 10.18 -7.23 -5.92
N ILE A 330 9.43 -8.27 -5.53
CA ILE A 330 7.96 -8.22 -5.57
C ILE A 330 7.40 -7.09 -4.69
N ARG A 331 8.07 -6.71 -3.59
CA ARG A 331 7.71 -5.54 -2.76
C ARG A 331 7.63 -4.25 -3.55
N GLN A 332 8.54 -4.04 -4.51
CA GLN A 332 8.62 -2.80 -5.27
C GLN A 332 7.41 -2.65 -6.22
N SER A 333 6.80 -3.78 -6.63
CA SER A 333 5.58 -3.75 -7.45
C SER A 333 4.36 -3.16 -6.73
N THR A 334 4.38 -3.19 -5.39
CA THR A 334 3.32 -2.66 -4.51
C THR A 334 2.96 -1.21 -4.84
N HIS A 335 3.95 -0.38 -5.20
CA HIS A 335 3.74 1.05 -5.45
C HIS A 335 2.80 1.40 -6.60
N PHE A 336 2.65 0.53 -7.60
CA PHE A 336 1.67 0.72 -8.67
C PHE A 336 0.48 -0.24 -8.54
N VAL A 337 0.69 -1.45 -8.04
CA VAL A 337 -0.38 -2.43 -7.81
C VAL A 337 -1.41 -1.88 -6.80
N LEU A 338 -0.95 -1.24 -5.73
CA LEU A 338 -1.84 -0.70 -4.70
C LEU A 338 -2.71 0.44 -5.26
N ILE A 339 -2.16 1.28 -6.14
CA ILE A 339 -2.94 2.32 -6.85
C ILE A 339 -4.08 1.67 -7.63
N VAL A 340 -3.79 0.58 -8.35
CA VAL A 340 -4.80 -0.18 -9.12
C VAL A 340 -5.88 -0.76 -8.21
N VAL A 341 -5.50 -1.44 -7.14
CA VAL A 341 -6.44 -2.07 -6.19
C VAL A 341 -7.35 -1.00 -5.56
N PHE A 342 -6.78 0.06 -5.01
CA PHE A 342 -7.53 1.10 -4.29
C PHE A 342 -8.51 1.83 -5.21
N LEU A 343 -8.05 2.27 -6.37
CA LEU A 343 -8.91 2.92 -7.35
C LEU A 343 -10.02 1.99 -7.85
N SER A 344 -9.72 0.70 -8.06
CA SER A 344 -10.72 -0.26 -8.51
C SER A 344 -11.87 -0.40 -7.51
N PHE A 345 -11.56 -0.49 -6.21
CA PHE A 345 -12.59 -0.52 -5.17
C PHE A 345 -13.36 0.79 -5.06
N TYR A 346 -12.69 1.94 -5.11
CA TYR A 346 -13.39 3.23 -5.09
C TYR A 346 -14.34 3.41 -6.27
N ILE A 347 -13.95 2.95 -7.47
CA ILE A 347 -14.83 2.96 -8.64
C ILE A 347 -16.04 2.05 -8.42
N ILE A 348 -15.84 0.83 -7.90
CA ILE A 348 -16.95 -0.11 -7.67
C ILE A 348 -17.95 0.42 -6.63
N LEU A 349 -17.47 1.03 -5.55
CA LEU A 349 -18.30 1.46 -4.44
C LEU A 349 -19.00 2.79 -4.68
N PHE A 350 -18.28 3.74 -5.28
CA PHE A 350 -18.71 5.14 -5.29
C PHE A 350 -19.08 5.67 -6.67
N THR A 351 -18.98 4.85 -7.72
CA THR A 351 -19.36 5.23 -9.08
C THR A 351 -20.58 4.44 -9.57
N THR A 352 -21.47 5.10 -10.29
CA THR A 352 -22.69 4.47 -10.87
C THR A 352 -22.68 4.36 -12.40
N SER A 353 -21.87 5.17 -13.07
CA SER A 353 -21.90 5.34 -14.54
C SER A 353 -20.99 4.41 -15.35
N LEU A 354 -20.36 3.41 -14.73
CA LEU A 354 -19.52 2.46 -15.45
C LEU A 354 -20.39 1.50 -16.28
N ASP A 355 -20.08 1.35 -17.57
CA ASP A 355 -20.81 0.38 -18.40
C ASP A 355 -20.62 -1.04 -17.86
N LYS A 356 -21.62 -1.90 -18.08
CA LYS A 356 -21.62 -3.29 -17.60
C LYS A 356 -20.34 -4.05 -17.96
N LEU A 357 -19.86 -3.90 -19.19
CA LEU A 357 -18.62 -4.53 -19.66
C LEU A 357 -17.40 -4.06 -18.86
N TYR A 358 -17.25 -2.76 -18.63
CA TYR A 358 -16.11 -2.23 -17.87
C TYR A 358 -16.20 -2.57 -16.39
N LYS A 359 -17.41 -2.68 -15.83
CA LYS A 359 -17.60 -3.12 -14.44
C LYS A 359 -17.23 -4.59 -14.29
N LEU A 360 -17.60 -5.43 -15.27
CA LEU A 360 -17.15 -6.82 -15.39
C LEU A 360 -15.62 -6.91 -15.47
N LEU A 361 -14.99 -6.19 -16.41
CA LEU A 361 -13.53 -6.20 -16.56
C LEU A 361 -12.80 -5.71 -15.30
N LEU A 362 -13.36 -4.74 -14.58
CA LEU A 362 -12.81 -4.26 -13.32
C LEU A 362 -12.87 -5.33 -12.22
N LEU A 363 -13.97 -6.08 -12.13
CA LEU A 363 -14.10 -7.21 -11.20
C LEU A 363 -13.13 -8.34 -11.57
N VAL A 364 -12.99 -8.65 -12.86
CA VAL A 364 -11.99 -9.62 -13.34
C VAL A 364 -10.59 -9.17 -12.91
N ASN A 365 -10.28 -7.89 -13.03
CA ASN A 365 -8.99 -7.34 -12.62
C ASN A 365 -8.76 -7.46 -11.10
N ILE A 366 -9.76 -7.19 -10.27
CA ILE A 366 -9.68 -7.39 -8.81
C ILE A 366 -9.49 -8.86 -8.48
N SER A 367 -10.12 -9.77 -9.22
CA SER A 367 -10.01 -11.20 -8.95
C SER A 367 -8.59 -11.72 -9.07
N LEU A 368 -7.73 -11.10 -9.90
CA LEU A 368 -6.32 -11.44 -9.99
C LEU A 368 -5.59 -11.36 -8.65
N PHE A 369 -6.10 -10.58 -7.69
CA PHE A 369 -5.50 -10.37 -6.36
C PHE A 369 -6.01 -11.33 -5.27
N LEU A 370 -6.92 -12.25 -5.61
CA LEU A 370 -7.32 -13.30 -4.66
C LEU A 370 -6.16 -14.29 -4.43
N SER A 371 -6.12 -14.92 -3.26
CA SER A 371 -5.03 -15.77 -2.79
C SER A 371 -4.89 -17.04 -3.61
N ASP A 372 -6.00 -17.68 -3.97
CA ASP A 372 -6.03 -18.98 -4.65
C ASP A 372 -6.60 -18.90 -6.09
N ILE A 373 -5.94 -19.61 -7.02
CA ILE A 373 -6.31 -19.61 -8.45
C ILE A 373 -7.67 -20.25 -8.71
N LYS A 374 -8.10 -21.25 -7.94
CA LYS A 374 -9.44 -21.84 -8.07
C LYS A 374 -10.48 -20.83 -7.64
N LEU A 375 -10.22 -20.05 -6.59
CA LEU A 375 -11.09 -18.95 -6.17
C LEU A 375 -11.21 -17.87 -7.27
N VAL A 376 -10.09 -17.52 -7.93
CA VAL A 376 -10.09 -16.63 -9.12
C VAL A 376 -11.00 -17.18 -10.21
N LEU A 377 -10.84 -18.46 -10.58
CA LEU A 377 -11.64 -19.07 -11.65
C LEU A 377 -13.14 -19.09 -11.31
N VAL A 378 -13.49 -19.54 -10.10
CA VAL A 378 -14.88 -19.59 -9.64
C VAL A 378 -15.50 -18.19 -9.58
N PHE A 379 -14.77 -17.20 -9.07
CA PHE A 379 -15.22 -15.81 -9.06
C PHE A 379 -15.54 -15.31 -10.47
N ASN A 380 -14.64 -15.51 -11.42
CA ASN A 380 -14.82 -15.05 -12.79
C ASN A 380 -16.01 -15.73 -13.48
N VAL A 381 -16.22 -17.04 -13.25
CA VAL A 381 -17.41 -17.75 -13.76
C VAL A 381 -18.69 -17.18 -13.16
N VAL A 382 -18.75 -16.99 -11.84
CA VAL A 382 -19.95 -16.46 -11.16
C VAL A 382 -20.26 -15.03 -11.62
N ILE A 383 -19.25 -14.17 -11.73
CA ILE A 383 -19.43 -12.80 -12.21
C ILE A 383 -19.85 -12.77 -13.69
N PHE A 384 -19.29 -13.62 -14.54
CA PHE A 384 -19.71 -13.74 -15.93
C PHE A 384 -21.19 -14.16 -16.02
N LEU A 385 -21.60 -15.20 -15.30
CA LEU A 385 -22.99 -15.66 -15.24
C LEU A 385 -23.93 -14.58 -14.67
N TYR A 386 -23.49 -13.85 -13.65
CA TYR A 386 -24.23 -12.74 -13.07
C TYR A 386 -24.57 -11.67 -14.13
N TYR A 387 -23.62 -11.30 -14.98
CA TYR A 387 -23.86 -10.27 -16.00
C TYR A 387 -24.67 -10.77 -17.20
N PHE A 388 -24.42 -12.00 -17.68
CA PHE A 388 -24.96 -12.48 -18.97
C PHE A 388 -26.15 -13.43 -18.89
N SER A 389 -26.31 -14.21 -17.82
CA SER A 389 -27.30 -15.30 -17.77
C SER A 389 -28.36 -15.09 -16.69
N LEU A 390 -28.00 -14.48 -15.56
CA LEU A 390 -28.81 -14.53 -14.34
C LEU A 390 -29.59 -13.24 -14.11
N GLN A 391 -30.50 -12.89 -15.03
CA GLN A 391 -31.30 -11.66 -14.96
C GLN A 391 -32.11 -11.57 -13.64
N ASN A 392 -32.74 -12.68 -13.23
CA ASN A 392 -33.56 -12.76 -12.02
C ASN A 392 -32.75 -12.60 -10.71
N LEU A 393 -31.44 -12.87 -10.72
CA LEU A 393 -30.57 -12.72 -9.54
C LEU A 393 -30.19 -11.27 -9.28
N LYS A 394 -30.16 -10.42 -10.32
CA LYS A 394 -29.81 -8.99 -10.21
C LYS A 394 -30.81 -8.22 -9.34
N ASP A 395 -32.07 -8.64 -9.34
CA ASP A 395 -33.13 -8.04 -8.52
C ASP A 395 -33.01 -8.42 -7.03
N ILE A 396 -32.28 -9.50 -6.74
CA ILE A 396 -32.15 -10.07 -5.39
C ILE A 396 -30.81 -9.67 -4.77
N VAL A 397 -29.71 -9.81 -5.52
CA VAL A 397 -28.33 -9.69 -5.05
C VAL A 397 -27.62 -8.60 -5.85
N SER A 398 -26.96 -7.67 -5.16
CA SER A 398 -26.11 -6.68 -5.83
C SER A 398 -24.71 -7.23 -6.10
N VAL A 399 -24.02 -6.67 -7.09
CA VAL A 399 -22.64 -7.07 -7.46
C VAL A 399 -21.69 -6.91 -6.29
N GLU A 400 -21.88 -5.86 -5.49
CA GLU A 400 -21.08 -5.55 -4.32
C GLU A 400 -21.24 -6.66 -3.26
N PHE A 401 -22.44 -7.23 -3.11
CA PHE A 401 -22.64 -8.35 -2.21
C PHE A 401 -21.96 -9.64 -2.72
N VAL A 402 -22.00 -9.92 -4.03
CA VAL A 402 -21.23 -11.04 -4.60
C VAL A 402 -19.75 -10.85 -4.32
N LEU A 403 -19.23 -9.63 -4.54
CA LEU A 403 -17.84 -9.30 -4.25
C LEU A 403 -17.50 -9.52 -2.76
N ILE A 404 -18.36 -9.07 -1.83
CA ILE A 404 -18.17 -9.29 -0.38
C ILE A 404 -18.07 -10.78 -0.06
N ILE A 405 -18.96 -11.63 -0.59
CA ILE A 405 -18.93 -13.08 -0.35
C ILE A 405 -17.57 -13.66 -0.74
N PHE A 406 -17.08 -13.35 -1.94
CA PHE A 406 -15.81 -13.89 -2.41
C PHE A 406 -14.60 -13.33 -1.67
N LEU A 407 -14.65 -12.08 -1.21
CA LEU A 407 -13.61 -11.51 -0.37
C LEU A 407 -13.58 -12.15 1.02
N VAL A 408 -14.73 -12.47 1.60
CA VAL A 408 -14.82 -13.25 2.84
C VAL A 408 -14.25 -14.65 2.63
N LEU A 409 -14.62 -15.34 1.55
CA LEU A 409 -14.04 -16.65 1.22
C LEU A 409 -12.52 -16.57 1.03
N ASN A 410 -12.02 -15.51 0.41
CA ASN A 410 -10.58 -15.26 0.27
C ASN A 410 -9.90 -15.11 1.63
N LEU A 411 -10.49 -14.35 2.55
CA LEU A 411 -9.96 -14.19 3.91
C LEU A 411 -9.96 -15.50 4.70
N VAL A 412 -10.99 -16.33 4.53
CA VAL A 412 -11.03 -17.67 5.12
C VAL A 412 -9.91 -18.52 4.54
N ASN A 413 -9.72 -18.53 3.22
CA ASN A 413 -8.65 -19.28 2.57
C ASN A 413 -7.26 -18.82 3.07
N MET A 414 -7.02 -17.52 3.15
CA MET A 414 -5.78 -16.97 3.70
C MET A 414 -5.53 -17.39 5.15
N ASN A 415 -6.58 -17.46 5.99
CA ASN A 415 -6.44 -17.93 7.37
C ASN A 415 -6.05 -19.40 7.44
N LEU A 416 -6.65 -20.24 6.59
CA LEU A 416 -6.31 -21.67 6.52
C LEU A 416 -4.84 -21.86 6.10
N GLU A 417 -4.39 -21.16 5.06
CA GLU A 417 -2.98 -21.19 4.60
C GLU A 417 -1.99 -20.75 5.69
N VAL A 418 -2.40 -19.81 6.56
CA VAL A 418 -1.58 -19.33 7.66
C VAL A 418 -1.57 -20.35 8.80
N GLN A 419 -2.68 -21.01 9.10
CA GLN A 419 -2.75 -22.03 10.17
C GLN A 419 -1.87 -23.26 9.93
N GLU A 420 -1.54 -23.55 8.66
CA GLU A 420 -0.65 -24.66 8.28
C GLU A 420 0.84 -24.39 8.52
N LYS A 421 1.21 -23.15 8.87
CA LYS A 421 2.61 -22.74 9.04
C LYS A 421 3.04 -22.77 10.50
N ASP A 422 4.33 -23.04 10.70
CA ASP A 422 4.96 -23.00 12.01
C ASP A 422 4.95 -21.59 12.59
N LYS A 423 4.70 -21.51 13.91
CA LYS A 423 4.73 -20.27 14.67
C LYS A 423 6.10 -20.10 15.31
N PHE A 424 6.57 -18.86 15.30
CA PHE A 424 7.75 -18.41 16.01
C PHE A 424 7.35 -17.77 17.33
N ASP A 425 8.23 -17.94 18.32
CA ASP A 425 8.16 -17.20 19.57
C ASP A 425 8.82 -15.82 19.39
N TYR A 426 8.16 -14.79 19.89
CA TYR A 426 8.58 -13.39 19.77
C TYR A 426 8.77 -12.69 21.12
N GLU A 427 8.82 -13.46 22.21
CA GLU A 427 9.11 -12.96 23.55
C GLU A 427 10.61 -13.09 23.86
N PHE A 428 11.34 -11.98 23.69
CA PHE A 428 12.78 -11.91 23.93
C PHE A 428 13.10 -11.02 25.13
N ASN A 429 13.45 -11.62 26.27
CA ASN A 429 13.80 -10.88 27.49
C ASN A 429 14.98 -9.91 27.28
N SER A 430 15.93 -10.24 26.40
CA SER A 430 17.05 -9.37 26.04
C SER A 430 16.58 -8.07 25.38
N CYS A 431 15.60 -8.16 24.48
CA CYS A 431 14.99 -7.01 23.82
C CYS A 431 14.13 -6.16 24.76
N VAL A 432 13.47 -6.79 25.74
CA VAL A 432 12.74 -6.07 26.81
C VAL A 432 13.71 -5.25 27.66
N GLN A 433 14.84 -5.83 28.07
CA GLN A 433 15.85 -5.12 28.87
C GLN A 433 16.51 -3.99 28.08
N ASN A 434 16.89 -4.26 26.82
CA ASN A 434 17.49 -3.28 25.94
C ASN A 434 17.29 -3.64 24.46
N LEU A 435 16.29 -3.02 23.84
CA LEU A 435 15.96 -3.16 22.41
C LEU A 435 17.15 -2.83 21.47
N PHE A 436 18.11 -2.02 21.93
CA PHE A 436 19.26 -1.57 21.13
C PHE A 436 20.51 -2.44 21.32
N SER A 437 20.44 -3.49 22.15
CA SER A 437 21.60 -4.33 22.45
C SER A 437 21.93 -5.31 21.31
N GLU A 438 23.22 -5.61 21.12
CA GLU A 438 23.66 -6.69 20.21
C GLU A 438 23.03 -8.03 20.59
N GLN A 439 22.86 -8.30 21.89
CA GLN A 439 22.19 -9.50 22.37
C GLN A 439 20.73 -9.59 21.91
N CYS A 440 19.97 -8.49 21.94
CA CYS A 440 18.62 -8.47 21.38
C CYS A 440 18.62 -8.77 19.87
N THR A 441 19.55 -8.16 19.12
CA THR A 441 19.69 -8.41 17.68
C THR A 441 19.98 -9.88 17.40
N ASP A 442 20.92 -10.46 18.12
CA ASP A 442 21.32 -11.86 17.95
C ASP A 442 20.17 -12.80 18.34
N ASP A 443 19.50 -12.58 19.48
CA ASP A 443 18.37 -13.40 19.91
C ASP A 443 17.20 -13.32 18.91
N TYR A 444 16.89 -12.11 18.42
CA TYR A 444 15.83 -11.90 17.44
C TYR A 444 16.13 -12.58 16.10
N LEU A 445 17.33 -12.40 15.57
CA LEU A 445 17.73 -12.97 14.27
C LEU A 445 18.01 -14.48 14.36
N SER A 446 18.55 -14.98 15.48
CA SER A 446 18.78 -16.42 15.70
C SER A 446 17.50 -17.20 15.94
N GLY A 447 16.43 -16.56 16.43
CA GLY A 447 15.07 -17.11 16.45
C GLY A 447 14.56 -17.55 15.07
N SER A 448 15.27 -17.25 13.98
CA SER A 448 15.01 -17.75 12.62
C SER A 448 15.59 -19.14 12.32
N THR A 449 16.38 -19.74 13.23
CA THR A 449 17.15 -20.98 13.00
C THR A 449 16.57 -22.26 13.65
N ASN A 450 15.42 -22.17 14.32
CA ASN A 450 14.67 -23.34 14.80
C ASN A 450 13.55 -23.74 13.83
#